data_AF-A0A377DJU5-F1
#
_entry.id   AF-A0A377DJU5-F1
#
_cell.length_a   1.000
_cell.length_b   1.000
_cell.length_c   1.000
_cell.angle_alpha   90.00
_cell.angle_beta   90.00
_cell.angle_gamma   90.00
#
_symmetry.space_group_name_H-M   'P 1'
#
loop_
_entity.id
_entity.type
_entity.pdbx_description
1 polymer ?
#
loop_
_entity_poly.entity_id
_entity_poly.type
_entity_poly.pdbx_seq_one_letter_code
_entity_poly.pdbx_strand_id
1 'polypeptide(L)'
;MLLAGAIFVLTIVLVIWQPKGLGIGWSATLGAVLALVTGVVHPGDIPVVWNIVWNATAAFIAVIIISLLLDESGFFEWAALHVSRWGNGRGRLLFTWIVLLGAAVAALFANDGAALILTPIVIAMLLALGFSKGTTLAFVMAAGFIADTASLPLIVSNLVNIVSADFFGLGFREYASVMVPVDIAAIVATLVMLHLYFRKDIPQNYDMALLKSPAEAIKDPATFKTGWVVLLLLLVGFFVLEPLGIPVSAIAAVGRADIICRR
;
A
#
# COMPACT_ATOMS: atom_id res chain seq x y z
N MET A 1 -18.12 29.23 10.96
CA MET A 1 -16.85 28.66 11.47
C MET A 1 -17.07 27.68 12.62
N LEU A 2 -17.71 28.07 13.74
CA LEU A 2 -17.97 27.14 14.87
C LEU A 2 -18.80 25.90 14.48
N LEU A 3 -19.89 26.08 13.71
CA LEU A 3 -20.73 24.97 13.26
C LEU A 3 -19.97 24.00 12.34
N ALA A 4 -19.19 24.53 11.39
CA ALA A 4 -18.32 23.74 10.52
C ALA A 4 -17.29 22.93 11.33
N GLY A 5 -16.64 23.58 12.30
CA GLY A 5 -15.70 22.92 13.22
C GLY A 5 -16.37 21.82 14.05
N ALA A 6 -17.59 22.04 14.54
CA ALA A 6 -18.33 21.04 15.30
C ALA A 6 -18.71 19.82 14.43
N ILE A 7 -19.18 20.04 13.20
CA ILE A 7 -19.48 18.95 12.24
C ILE A 7 -18.21 18.16 11.91
N PHE A 8 -17.09 18.86 11.69
CA PHE A 8 -15.80 18.22 11.43
C PHE A 8 -15.35 17.35 12.60
N VAL A 9 -15.33 17.90 13.82
CA VAL A 9 -14.93 17.15 15.04
C VAL A 9 -15.85 15.95 15.25
N LEU A 10 -17.17 16.12 15.11
CA LEU A 10 -18.12 15.02 15.21
C LEU A 10 -17.83 13.92 14.18
N THR A 11 -17.60 14.31 12.93
CA THR A 11 -17.31 13.37 11.83
C THR A 11 -16.03 12.59 12.10
N ILE A 12 -14.95 13.26 12.50
CA ILE A 12 -13.68 12.62 12.85
C ILE A 12 -13.82 11.69 14.05
N VAL A 13 -14.55 12.10 15.10
CA VAL A 13 -14.83 11.24 16.26
C VAL A 13 -15.55 9.96 15.83
N LEU A 14 -16.57 10.06 14.97
CA LEU A 14 -17.28 8.88 14.47
C LEU A 14 -16.42 8.01 13.55
N VAL A 15 -15.54 8.59 12.74
CA VAL A 15 -14.59 7.86 11.86
C VAL A 15 -13.55 7.08 12.67
N ILE A 16 -13.03 7.67 13.76
CA ILE A 16 -12.03 7.04 14.62
C ILE A 16 -12.67 6.03 15.57
N TRP A 17 -13.79 6.38 16.20
CA TRP A 17 -14.43 5.53 17.21
C TRP A 17 -15.23 4.37 16.61
N GLN A 18 -15.80 4.52 15.41
CA GLN A 18 -16.60 3.50 14.72
C GLN A 18 -17.60 2.78 15.64
N PRO A 19 -18.49 3.51 16.33
CA PRO A 19 -19.37 2.93 17.34
C PRO A 19 -20.23 1.81 16.73
N LYS A 20 -20.24 0.63 17.36
CA LYS A 20 -20.95 -0.57 16.87
C LYS A 20 -20.52 -1.03 15.46
N GLY A 21 -19.27 -0.75 15.06
CA GLY A 21 -18.75 -1.11 13.74
C GLY A 21 -19.31 -0.25 12.62
N LEU A 22 -19.74 0.98 12.93
CA LEU A 22 -20.23 1.93 11.92
C LEU A 22 -19.09 2.24 10.93
N GLY A 23 -19.30 1.87 9.67
CA GLY A 23 -18.28 2.02 8.64
C GLY A 23 -17.91 3.48 8.39
N ILE A 24 -16.63 3.72 8.09
CA ILE A 24 -16.05 5.05 7.84
C ILE A 24 -16.87 5.86 6.82
N GLY A 25 -17.33 5.20 5.75
CA GLY A 25 -18.15 5.83 4.71
C GLY A 25 -19.49 6.37 5.22
N TRP A 26 -20.14 5.69 6.19
CA TRP A 26 -21.39 6.17 6.77
C TRP A 26 -21.17 7.39 7.66
N SER A 27 -20.10 7.38 8.48
CA SER A 27 -19.69 8.53 9.28
C SER A 27 -19.41 9.75 8.40
N ALA A 28 -18.64 9.56 7.32
CA ALA A 28 -18.31 10.63 6.38
C ALA A 28 -19.56 11.16 5.63
N THR A 29 -20.44 10.26 5.19
CA THR A 29 -21.70 10.63 4.53
C THR A 29 -22.61 11.42 5.46
N LEU A 30 -22.73 11.02 6.73
CA LEU A 30 -23.48 11.76 7.73
C LEU A 30 -22.92 13.18 7.92
N GLY A 31 -21.60 13.30 8.04
CA GLY A 31 -20.92 14.60 8.12
C GLY A 31 -21.22 15.51 6.91
N ALA A 32 -21.14 14.95 5.70
CA ALA A 32 -21.43 15.67 4.46
C ALA A 32 -22.90 16.12 4.38
N VAL A 33 -23.84 15.24 4.72
CA VAL A 33 -25.28 15.57 4.76
C VAL A 33 -25.56 16.65 5.79
N LEU A 34 -24.99 16.55 7.00
CA LEU A 34 -25.14 17.58 8.03
C LEU A 34 -24.60 18.92 7.54
N ALA A 35 -23.44 18.95 6.87
CA ALA A 35 -22.87 20.18 6.33
C ALA A 35 -23.76 20.82 5.25
N LEU A 36 -24.40 20.03 4.39
CA LEU A 36 -25.34 20.50 3.37
C LEU A 36 -26.63 21.03 3.99
N VAL A 37 -27.26 20.27 4.89
CA VAL A 37 -28.55 20.64 5.51
C VAL A 37 -28.41 21.88 6.38
N THR A 38 -27.26 22.06 7.04
CA THR A 38 -26.99 23.24 7.87
C THR A 38 -26.52 24.47 7.08
N GLY A 39 -26.35 24.35 5.76
CA GLY A 39 -25.88 25.45 4.90
C GLY A 39 -24.41 25.83 5.12
N VAL A 40 -23.64 24.99 5.81
CA VAL A 40 -22.18 25.17 5.96
C VAL A 40 -21.47 24.94 4.64
N VAL A 41 -21.99 23.99 3.85
CA VAL A 41 -21.55 23.69 2.48
C VAL A 41 -22.74 23.86 1.55
N HIS A 42 -22.52 24.50 0.40
CA HIS A 42 -23.51 24.71 -0.62
C HIS A 42 -23.33 23.70 -1.76
N PRO A 43 -24.38 23.40 -2.54
CA PRO A 43 -24.24 22.54 -3.72
C PRO A 43 -23.17 23.03 -4.72
N GLY A 44 -22.91 24.34 -4.77
CA GLY A 44 -21.84 24.93 -5.58
C GLY A 44 -20.41 24.58 -5.13
N ASP A 45 -20.23 24.10 -3.91
CA ASP A 45 -18.93 23.66 -3.38
C ASP A 45 -18.61 22.21 -3.80
N ILE A 46 -19.61 21.43 -4.21
CA ILE A 46 -19.44 20.02 -4.60
C ILE A 46 -18.46 19.87 -5.77
N PRO A 47 -18.55 20.66 -6.87
CA PRO A 47 -17.56 20.58 -7.95
C PRO A 47 -16.14 20.91 -7.50
N VAL A 48 -15.97 21.80 -6.52
CA VAL A 48 -14.66 22.16 -5.98
C VAL A 48 -14.05 20.97 -5.25
N VAL A 49 -14.81 20.33 -4.36
CA VAL A 49 -14.38 19.12 -3.65
C VAL A 49 -14.10 17.98 -4.62
N TRP A 50 -14.98 17.79 -5.62
CA TRP A 50 -14.81 16.77 -6.64
C TRP A 50 -13.50 16.95 -7.40
N ASN A 51 -13.19 18.16 -7.86
CA ASN A 51 -11.97 18.48 -8.61
C ASN A 51 -10.69 18.21 -7.81
N ILE A 52 -10.75 18.22 -6.47
CA ILE A 52 -9.62 17.90 -5.60
C ILE A 52 -9.41 16.40 -5.46
N VAL A 53 -10.48 15.60 -5.40
CA VAL A 53 -10.41 14.20 -4.96
C VAL A 53 -10.62 13.17 -6.06
N TRP A 54 -11.21 13.53 -7.21
CA TRP A 54 -11.61 12.55 -8.23
C TRP A 54 -10.42 11.76 -8.79
N ASN A 55 -9.31 12.44 -9.10
CA ASN A 55 -8.13 11.83 -9.69
C ASN A 55 -7.46 10.87 -8.68
N ALA A 56 -7.24 11.36 -7.45
CA ALA A 56 -6.74 10.56 -6.34
C ALA A 56 -7.59 9.32 -6.07
N THR A 57 -8.91 9.48 -6.02
CA THR A 57 -9.86 8.38 -5.80
C THR A 57 -9.77 7.33 -6.91
N ALA A 58 -9.78 7.75 -8.17
CA ALA A 58 -9.74 6.84 -9.31
C ALA A 58 -8.40 6.10 -9.44
N ALA A 59 -7.28 6.79 -9.19
CA ALA A 59 -5.95 6.21 -9.16
C ALA A 59 -5.83 5.17 -8.04
N PHE A 60 -6.31 5.50 -6.84
CA PHE A 60 -6.30 4.59 -5.68
C PHE A 60 -7.10 3.31 -5.95
N ILE A 61 -8.32 3.43 -6.48
CA ILE A 61 -9.14 2.26 -6.89
C ILE A 61 -8.40 1.41 -7.94
N ALA A 62 -7.71 2.03 -8.89
CA ALA A 62 -6.96 1.31 -9.89
C ALA A 62 -5.81 0.50 -9.30
N VAL A 63 -5.00 1.11 -8.44
CA VAL A 63 -3.89 0.45 -7.76
C VAL A 63 -4.41 -0.72 -6.92
N ILE A 64 -5.49 -0.55 -6.16
CA ILE A 64 -6.09 -1.65 -5.39
C ILE A 64 -6.50 -2.82 -6.30
N ILE A 65 -7.18 -2.55 -7.41
CA ILE A 65 -7.61 -3.61 -8.33
C ILE A 65 -6.39 -4.32 -8.93
N ILE A 66 -5.34 -3.60 -9.32
CA ILE A 66 -4.09 -4.18 -9.84
C ILE A 66 -3.44 -5.06 -8.78
N SER A 67 -3.34 -4.59 -7.53
CA SER A 67 -2.80 -5.36 -6.42
C SER A 67 -3.59 -6.64 -6.16
N LEU A 68 -4.93 -6.58 -6.16
CA LEU A 68 -5.77 -7.77 -6.00
C LEU A 68 -5.60 -8.76 -7.16
N LEU A 69 -5.50 -8.29 -8.40
CA LEU A 69 -5.27 -9.15 -9.56
C LEU A 69 -3.89 -9.83 -9.54
N LEU A 70 -2.86 -9.11 -9.09
CA LEU A 70 -1.53 -9.65 -8.90
C LEU A 70 -1.51 -10.71 -7.79
N ASP A 71 -2.21 -10.47 -6.69
CA ASP A 71 -2.34 -11.44 -5.60
C ASP A 71 -3.04 -12.73 -6.06
N GLU A 72 -4.14 -12.59 -6.80
CA GLU A 72 -4.87 -13.72 -7.39
C GLU A 72 -3.99 -14.56 -8.33
N SER A 73 -3.02 -13.94 -9.02
CA SER A 73 -2.05 -14.66 -9.86
C SER A 73 -0.98 -15.42 -9.07
N GLY A 74 -0.84 -15.12 -7.77
CA GLY A 74 0.19 -15.65 -6.87
C GLY A 74 1.49 -14.83 -6.85
N PHE A 75 1.48 -13.59 -7.35
CA PHE A 75 2.67 -12.75 -7.47
C PHE A 75 3.34 -12.48 -6.13
N PHE A 76 2.56 -12.09 -5.11
CA PHE A 76 3.10 -11.74 -3.80
C PHE A 76 3.60 -12.97 -3.02
N GLU A 77 2.91 -14.12 -3.12
CA GLU A 77 3.40 -15.39 -2.56
C GLU A 77 4.69 -15.83 -3.25
N TRP A 78 4.77 -15.72 -4.58
CA TRP A 78 5.99 -15.99 -5.35
C TRP A 78 7.16 -15.10 -4.91
N ALA A 79 6.91 -13.80 -4.71
CA ALA A 79 7.93 -12.84 -4.27
C ALA A 79 8.39 -13.14 -2.83
N ALA A 80 7.46 -13.39 -1.92
CA ALA A 80 7.75 -13.75 -0.53
C ALA A 80 8.58 -15.05 -0.44
N LEU A 81 8.27 -16.07 -1.24
CA LEU A 81 9.03 -17.32 -1.29
C LEU A 81 10.44 -17.15 -1.87
N HIS A 82 10.65 -16.22 -2.82
CA HIS A 82 11.98 -15.89 -3.35
C HIS A 82 12.84 -15.17 -2.31
N VAL A 83 12.29 -14.10 -1.75
CA VAL A 83 12.92 -13.27 -0.73
C VAL A 83 13.25 -14.10 0.52
N SER A 84 12.37 -15.04 0.88
CA SER A 84 12.62 -15.97 1.97
C SER A 84 13.72 -16.99 1.67
N ARG A 85 14.01 -17.32 0.42
CA ARG A 85 15.16 -18.13 0.07
C ARG A 85 16.47 -17.34 0.09
N TRP A 86 16.44 -16.05 -0.20
CA TRP A 86 17.61 -15.17 -0.05
C TRP A 86 18.08 -15.04 1.40
N GLY A 87 17.21 -15.30 2.37
CA GLY A 87 17.57 -15.44 3.78
C GLY A 87 18.58 -16.58 4.04
N ASN A 88 18.69 -17.56 3.13
CA ASN A 88 19.63 -18.68 3.17
C ASN A 88 19.68 -19.38 4.54
N GLY A 89 18.51 -19.66 5.12
CA GLY A 89 18.36 -20.34 6.41
C GLY A 89 18.67 -19.47 7.64
N ARG A 90 19.07 -18.20 7.49
CA ARG A 90 19.36 -17.27 8.59
C ARG A 90 18.17 -16.38 8.89
N GLY A 91 17.60 -16.50 10.09
CA GLY A 91 16.35 -15.80 10.46
C GLY A 91 16.47 -14.28 10.50
N ARG A 92 17.64 -13.73 10.83
CA ARG A 92 17.91 -12.28 10.74
C ARG A 92 17.89 -11.74 9.30
N LEU A 93 18.44 -12.51 8.35
CA LEU A 93 18.38 -12.13 6.95
C LEU A 93 16.96 -12.27 6.42
N LEU A 94 16.26 -13.33 6.80
CA LEU A 94 14.84 -13.50 6.48
C LEU A 94 14.02 -12.28 6.96
N PHE A 95 14.22 -11.86 8.21
CA PHE A 95 13.55 -10.67 8.74
C PHE A 95 13.84 -9.41 7.91
N THR A 96 15.11 -9.13 7.63
CA THR A 96 15.51 -7.99 6.79
C THR A 96 14.85 -8.04 5.41
N TRP A 97 14.89 -9.20 4.77
CA TRP A 97 14.37 -9.40 3.42
C TRP A 97 12.85 -9.27 3.36
N ILE A 98 12.12 -9.77 4.36
CA ILE A 98 10.67 -9.57 4.45
C ILE A 98 10.31 -8.10 4.68
N VAL A 99 11.05 -7.39 5.54
CA VAL A 99 10.85 -5.95 5.74
C VAL A 99 11.11 -5.18 4.44
N LEU A 100 12.20 -5.48 3.73
CA LEU A 100 12.52 -4.85 2.45
C LEU A 100 11.50 -5.18 1.35
N LEU A 101 10.95 -6.39 1.34
CA LEU A 101 9.84 -6.74 0.44
C LEU A 101 8.60 -5.90 0.77
N GLY A 102 8.25 -5.76 2.05
CA GLY A 102 7.17 -4.89 2.50
C GLY A 102 7.39 -3.43 2.07
N ALA A 103 8.62 -2.94 2.19
CA ALA A 103 8.99 -1.61 1.73
C ALA A 103 8.77 -1.43 0.22
N ALA A 104 9.24 -2.37 -0.58
CA ALA A 104 9.09 -2.34 -2.04
C ALA A 104 7.61 -2.42 -2.46
N VAL A 105 6.81 -3.26 -1.79
CA VAL A 105 5.37 -3.36 -2.07
C VAL A 105 4.66 -2.06 -1.71
N ALA A 106 4.92 -1.49 -0.54
CA ALA A 106 4.28 -0.23 -0.11
C ALA A 106 4.64 0.96 -1.01
N ALA A 107 5.91 1.03 -1.44
CA ALA A 107 6.36 2.07 -2.37
C ALA A 107 5.65 1.98 -3.73
N LEU A 108 5.31 0.78 -4.22
CA LEU A 108 4.77 0.59 -5.58
C LEU A 108 3.24 0.40 -5.64
N PHE A 109 2.64 -0.19 -4.62
CA PHE A 109 1.26 -0.72 -4.64
C PHE A 109 0.33 -0.12 -3.58
N ALA A 110 0.76 0.99 -3.00
CA ALA A 110 0.19 1.59 -1.82
C ALA A 110 0.39 0.80 -0.52
N ASN A 111 0.43 1.54 0.59
CA ASN A 111 0.47 1.01 1.96
C ASN A 111 -0.60 -0.07 2.18
N ASP A 112 -1.87 0.22 1.82
CA ASP A 112 -2.99 -0.67 2.10
C ASP A 112 -2.84 -2.04 1.41
N GLY A 113 -2.28 -2.06 0.20
CA GLY A 113 -1.97 -3.29 -0.52
C GLY A 113 -0.94 -4.13 0.22
N ALA A 114 0.14 -3.52 0.71
CA ALA A 114 1.14 -4.20 1.52
C ALA A 114 0.54 -4.75 2.83
N ALA A 115 -0.25 -3.94 3.53
CA ALA A 115 -0.86 -4.34 4.79
C ALA A 115 -1.89 -5.48 4.63
N LEU A 116 -2.78 -5.40 3.63
CA LEU A 116 -3.87 -6.34 3.44
C LEU A 116 -3.42 -7.66 2.79
N ILE A 117 -2.45 -7.61 1.87
CA ILE A 117 -2.05 -8.77 1.04
C ILE A 117 -0.78 -9.43 1.58
N LEU A 118 0.29 -8.66 1.82
CA LEU A 118 1.58 -9.24 2.19
C LEU A 118 1.56 -9.81 3.61
N THR A 119 0.85 -9.17 4.53
CA THR A 119 0.74 -9.62 5.92
C THR A 119 0.20 -11.06 6.06
N PRO A 120 -0.97 -11.44 5.49
CA PRO A 120 -1.45 -12.82 5.60
C PRO A 120 -0.52 -13.82 4.92
N ILE A 121 0.13 -13.46 3.81
CA ILE A 121 1.12 -14.31 3.12
C ILE A 121 2.32 -14.57 4.04
N VAL A 122 2.86 -13.52 4.65
CA VAL A 122 3.98 -13.63 5.60
C VAL A 122 3.56 -14.46 6.80
N ILE A 123 2.37 -14.25 7.38
CA ILE A 123 1.87 -15.06 8.50
C ILE A 123 1.78 -16.54 8.10
N ALA A 124 1.16 -16.86 6.98
CA ALA A 124 0.99 -18.24 6.51
C ALA A 124 2.36 -18.93 6.34
N MET A 125 3.34 -18.21 5.79
CA MET A 125 4.70 -18.71 5.63
C MET A 125 5.42 -18.92 6.97
N LEU A 126 5.32 -17.98 7.92
CA LEU A 126 5.95 -18.13 9.24
C LEU A 126 5.32 -19.29 10.04
N LEU A 127 4.01 -19.51 9.88
CA LEU A 127 3.33 -20.67 10.43
C LEU A 127 3.81 -21.98 9.79
N ALA A 128 4.01 -22.00 8.46
CA ALA A 128 4.57 -23.16 7.77
C ALA A 128 6.02 -23.46 8.19
N LEU A 129 6.80 -22.43 8.53
CA LEU A 129 8.15 -22.55 9.10
C LEU A 129 8.16 -22.96 10.59
N GLY A 130 7.00 -23.11 11.22
CA GLY A 130 6.88 -23.52 12.62
C GLY A 130 7.33 -22.45 13.62
N PHE A 131 7.31 -21.17 13.24
CA PHE A 131 7.76 -20.10 14.11
C PHE A 131 6.82 -19.84 15.30
N SER A 132 7.39 -19.34 16.39
CA SER A 132 6.64 -19.03 17.61
C SER A 132 5.73 -17.82 17.42
N LYS A 133 4.68 -17.70 18.25
CA LYS A 133 3.77 -16.54 18.23
C LYS A 133 4.50 -15.20 18.40
N GLY A 134 5.54 -15.15 19.23
CA GLY A 134 6.37 -13.95 19.40
C GLY A 134 7.14 -13.59 18.14
N THR A 135 7.69 -14.58 17.44
CA THR A 135 8.34 -14.38 16.13
C THR A 135 7.35 -13.88 15.10
N THR A 136 6.18 -14.51 14.99
CA THR A 136 5.14 -14.10 14.05
C THR A 136 4.69 -12.67 14.31
N LEU A 137 4.51 -12.29 15.58
CA LEU A 137 4.19 -10.92 15.97
C LEU A 137 5.30 -9.95 15.52
N ALA A 138 6.57 -10.27 15.73
CA ALA A 138 7.69 -9.43 15.32
C ALA A 138 7.66 -9.15 13.80
N PHE A 139 7.48 -10.18 12.98
CA PHE A 139 7.40 -10.04 11.53
C PHE A 139 6.18 -9.26 11.06
N VAL A 140 5.01 -9.50 11.68
CA VAL A 140 3.77 -8.78 11.33
C VAL A 140 3.87 -7.30 11.71
N MET A 141 4.38 -6.99 12.89
CA MET A 141 4.60 -5.61 13.31
C MET A 141 5.62 -4.93 12.40
N ALA A 142 6.69 -5.63 12.03
CA ALA A 142 7.69 -5.12 11.11
C ALA A 142 7.09 -4.83 9.72
N ALA A 143 6.25 -5.72 9.18
CA ALA A 143 5.53 -5.51 7.94
C ALA A 143 4.58 -4.30 8.01
N GLY A 144 3.87 -4.12 9.13
CA GLY A 144 3.00 -2.96 9.33
C GLY A 144 3.77 -1.64 9.40
N PHE A 145 4.81 -1.56 10.23
CA PHE A 145 5.61 -0.34 10.37
C PHE A 145 6.33 0.05 9.08
N ILE A 146 6.88 -0.94 8.35
CA ILE A 146 7.55 -0.64 7.09
C ILE A 146 6.56 -0.29 5.99
N ALA A 147 5.36 -0.90 5.97
CA ALA A 147 4.34 -0.54 4.98
C ALA A 147 3.91 0.93 5.11
N ASP A 148 3.81 1.42 6.34
CA ASP A 148 3.55 2.84 6.59
C ASP A 148 4.75 3.71 6.20
N THR A 149 5.93 3.38 6.73
CA THR A 149 7.17 4.15 6.53
C THR A 149 7.57 4.26 5.05
N ALA A 150 7.51 3.15 4.31
CA ALA A 150 8.03 3.05 2.95
C ALA A 150 7.04 3.51 1.86
N SER A 151 5.89 4.05 2.28
CA SER A 151 4.85 4.57 1.38
C SER A 151 5.04 6.04 1.01
N LEU A 152 6.24 6.59 1.22
CA LEU A 152 6.60 7.98 0.95
C LEU A 152 7.16 8.29 -0.45
N PRO A 153 7.86 7.39 -1.18
CA PRO A 153 8.75 7.83 -2.25
C PRO A 153 8.01 8.29 -3.51
N LEU A 154 6.84 7.73 -3.81
CA LEU A 154 6.07 8.05 -5.01
C LEU A 154 4.70 8.64 -4.63
N ILE A 155 4.18 9.48 -5.52
CA ILE A 155 2.83 10.06 -5.38
C ILE A 155 1.78 8.95 -5.23
N VAL A 156 1.95 7.84 -5.95
CA VAL A 156 1.01 6.71 -5.95
C VAL A 156 1.17 5.75 -4.76
N SER A 157 2.22 5.91 -3.95
CA SER A 157 2.50 5.05 -2.79
C SER A 157 1.50 5.24 -1.64
N ASN A 158 0.76 6.36 -1.61
CA ASN A 158 -0.22 6.61 -0.56
C ASN A 158 -1.28 7.61 -1.05
N LEU A 159 -2.54 7.43 -0.67
CA LEU A 159 -3.62 8.36 -0.98
C LEU A 159 -3.29 9.80 -0.53
N VAL A 160 -2.67 9.94 0.65
CA VAL A 160 -2.27 11.26 1.18
C VAL A 160 -1.26 11.95 0.27
N ASN A 161 -0.36 11.20 -0.36
CA ASN A 161 0.62 11.73 -1.31
C ASN A 161 -0.07 12.23 -2.58
N ILE A 162 -1.04 11.47 -3.12
CA ILE A 162 -1.79 11.88 -4.31
C ILE A 162 -2.58 13.17 -4.04
N VAL A 163 -3.30 13.22 -2.92
CA VAL A 163 -4.08 14.42 -2.55
C VAL A 163 -3.17 15.62 -2.33
N SER A 164 -2.01 15.43 -1.70
CA SER A 164 -1.06 16.53 -1.47
C SER A 164 -0.44 17.01 -2.77
N ALA A 165 -0.03 16.10 -3.66
CA ALA A 165 0.56 16.46 -4.94
C ALA A 165 -0.44 17.17 -5.84
N ASP A 166 -1.67 16.68 -5.94
CA ASP A 166 -2.74 17.32 -6.72
C ASP A 166 -3.08 18.72 -6.15
N PHE A 167 -3.14 18.87 -4.83
CA PHE A 167 -3.46 20.15 -4.20
C PHE A 167 -2.36 21.21 -4.38
N PHE A 168 -1.09 20.82 -4.24
CA PHE A 168 0.05 21.74 -4.40
C PHE A 168 0.57 21.83 -5.84
N GLY A 169 0.02 21.03 -6.77
CA GLY A 169 0.46 20.97 -8.16
C GLY A 169 1.89 20.42 -8.31
N LEU A 170 2.30 19.48 -7.46
CA LEU A 170 3.65 18.92 -7.47
C LEU A 170 3.77 17.85 -8.56
N GLY A 171 4.77 17.98 -9.42
CA GLY A 171 5.08 16.98 -10.44
C GLY A 171 5.67 15.70 -9.84
N PHE A 172 5.43 14.56 -10.48
CA PHE A 172 5.92 13.25 -10.02
C PHE A 172 7.44 13.21 -9.83
N ARG A 173 8.18 13.78 -10.78
CA ARG A 173 9.66 13.83 -10.72
C ARG A 173 10.17 14.70 -9.58
N GLU A 174 9.54 15.86 -9.37
CA GLU A 174 9.91 16.78 -8.29
C GLU A 174 9.67 16.11 -6.94
N TYR A 175 8.47 15.56 -6.75
CA TYR A 175 8.10 14.83 -5.56
C TYR A 175 9.07 13.68 -5.26
N ALA A 176 9.31 12.79 -6.24
CA ALA A 176 10.18 11.64 -6.06
C ALA A 176 11.63 12.04 -5.79
N SER A 177 12.13 13.13 -6.38
CA SER A 177 13.51 13.59 -6.17
C SER A 177 13.81 13.97 -4.72
N VAL A 178 12.80 14.44 -3.99
CA VAL A 178 12.90 14.80 -2.58
C VAL A 178 12.53 13.62 -1.69
N MET A 179 11.45 12.90 -2.02
CA MET A 179 10.90 11.88 -1.15
C MET A 179 11.65 10.55 -1.20
N VAL A 180 12.30 10.20 -2.31
CA VAL A 180 13.11 8.96 -2.38
C VAL A 180 14.28 8.97 -1.38
N PRO A 181 15.11 10.03 -1.27
CA PRO A 181 16.12 10.11 -0.22
C PRO A 181 15.56 10.06 1.20
N VAL A 182 14.43 10.74 1.45
CA VAL A 182 13.74 10.74 2.75
C VAL A 182 13.26 9.33 3.09
N ASP A 183 12.68 8.64 2.12
CA ASP A 183 12.19 7.27 2.23
C ASP A 183 13.32 6.28 2.55
N ILE A 184 14.46 6.38 1.86
CA ILE A 184 15.64 5.54 2.15
C ILE A 184 16.10 5.76 3.59
N ALA A 185 16.20 7.00 4.05
CA ALA A 185 16.58 7.30 5.43
C ALA A 185 15.57 6.72 6.44
N ALA A 186 14.27 6.83 6.14
CA ALA A 186 13.20 6.31 6.96
C ALA A 186 13.20 4.77 7.02
N ILE A 187 13.36 4.09 5.88
CA ILE A 187 13.51 2.63 5.79
C ILE A 187 14.71 2.15 6.60
N VAL A 188 15.87 2.82 6.48
CA VAL A 188 17.07 2.46 7.26
C VAL A 188 16.82 2.64 8.75
N ALA A 189 16.24 3.76 9.17
CA ALA A 189 15.91 4.01 10.58
C ALA A 189 14.94 2.95 11.13
N THR A 190 13.89 2.62 10.36
CA THR A 190 12.90 1.60 10.71
C THR A 190 13.53 0.21 10.79
N LEU A 191 14.36 -0.17 9.82
CA LEU A 191 15.11 -1.44 9.84
C LEU A 191 16.00 -1.56 11.07
N VAL A 192 16.75 -0.51 11.40
CA VAL A 192 17.62 -0.48 12.58
C VAL A 192 16.77 -0.64 13.84
N MET A 193 15.70 0.14 13.99
CA MET A 193 14.87 0.05 15.20
C MET A 193 14.17 -1.29 15.34
N LEU A 194 13.62 -1.83 14.26
CA LEU A 194 12.97 -3.14 14.28
C LEU A 194 13.94 -4.26 14.64
N HIS A 195 15.17 -4.22 14.11
CA HIS A 195 16.21 -5.17 14.50
C HIS A 195 16.64 -5.03 15.95
N LEU A 196 16.73 -3.81 16.48
CA LEU A 196 17.11 -3.57 17.88
C LEU A 196 16.01 -4.02 18.85
N TYR A 197 14.76 -3.71 18.54
CA TYR A 197 13.61 -4.02 19.38
C TYR A 197 13.30 -5.52 19.38
N PHE A 198 13.15 -6.13 18.19
CA PHE A 198 12.79 -7.54 18.05
C PHE A 198 13.99 -8.50 18.03
N ARG A 199 15.20 -8.06 18.40
CA ARG A 199 16.43 -8.88 18.37
C ARG A 199 16.33 -10.25 19.07
N LYS A 200 15.44 -10.37 20.07
CA LYS A 200 15.22 -11.58 20.87
C LYS A 200 14.16 -12.49 20.25
N ASP A 201 13.24 -11.92 19.49
CA ASP A 201 12.10 -12.62 18.88
C ASP A 201 12.42 -13.09 17.45
N ILE A 202 13.47 -12.56 16.83
CA ILE A 202 13.96 -13.02 15.53
C ILE A 202 14.70 -14.37 15.71
N PRO A 203 14.29 -15.43 15.00
CA PRO A 203 14.94 -16.74 15.10
C PRO A 203 16.37 -16.68 14.55
N GLN A 204 17.23 -17.54 15.06
CA GLN A 204 18.60 -17.62 14.55
C GLN A 204 18.61 -18.25 13.15
N ASN A 205 17.95 -19.40 13.01
CA ASN A 205 17.89 -20.17 11.78
C ASN A 205 16.47 -20.65 11.48
N TYR A 206 16.21 -21.01 10.22
CA TYR A 206 14.98 -21.66 9.78
C TYR A 206 15.28 -22.72 8.71
N ASP A 207 14.41 -23.72 8.62
CA ASP A 207 14.57 -24.79 7.63
C ASP A 207 13.96 -24.35 6.29
N MET A 208 14.81 -24.28 5.26
CA MET A 208 14.40 -23.92 3.91
C MET A 208 13.61 -25.05 3.22
N ALA A 209 13.75 -26.30 3.67
CA ALA A 209 13.02 -27.43 3.11
C ALA A 209 11.51 -27.34 3.38
N LEU A 210 11.10 -26.59 4.42
CA LEU A 210 9.71 -26.34 4.75
C LEU A 210 9.05 -25.29 3.83
N LEU A 211 9.84 -24.56 3.02
CA LEU A 211 9.31 -23.57 2.07
C LEU A 211 8.88 -24.25 0.77
N LYS A 212 7.62 -24.04 0.36
CA LYS A 212 7.11 -24.40 -0.98
C LYS A 212 8.00 -23.85 -2.08
N SER A 213 8.08 -24.53 -3.23
CA SER A 213 8.83 -23.98 -4.37
C SER A 213 8.16 -22.70 -4.90
N PRO A 214 8.91 -21.67 -5.36
CA PRO A 214 8.28 -20.45 -5.85
C PRO A 214 7.40 -20.69 -7.07
N ALA A 215 7.71 -21.71 -7.88
CA ALA A 215 6.93 -22.08 -9.05
C ALA A 215 5.51 -22.56 -8.69
N GLU A 216 5.34 -23.21 -7.53
CA GLU A 216 4.02 -23.66 -7.04
C GLU A 216 3.10 -22.50 -6.64
N ALA A 217 3.65 -21.30 -6.38
CA ALA A 217 2.85 -20.14 -6.03
C ALA A 217 2.12 -19.53 -7.25
N ILE A 218 2.62 -19.77 -8.47
CA ILE A 218 2.02 -19.19 -9.68
C ILE A 218 0.73 -19.95 -10.01
N LYS A 219 -0.41 -19.31 -9.79
CA LYS A 219 -1.74 -19.89 -10.06
C LYS A 219 -2.18 -19.68 -11.50
N ASP A 220 -1.86 -18.50 -12.05
CA ASP A 220 -2.20 -18.12 -13.43
C ASP A 220 -0.96 -17.53 -14.13
N PRO A 221 -0.31 -18.31 -15.01
CA PRO A 221 0.88 -17.86 -15.73
C PRO A 221 0.65 -16.69 -16.69
N ALA A 222 -0.56 -16.55 -17.25
CA ALA A 222 -0.88 -15.48 -18.19
C ALA A 222 -1.04 -14.16 -17.42
N THR A 223 -1.81 -14.17 -16.34
CA THR A 223 -1.96 -13.02 -15.45
C THR A 223 -0.63 -12.66 -14.78
N PHE A 224 0.18 -13.64 -14.37
CA PHE A 224 1.50 -13.38 -13.76
C PHE A 224 2.45 -12.62 -14.71
N LYS A 225 2.56 -13.05 -15.98
CA LYS A 225 3.37 -12.36 -16.99
C LYS A 225 2.83 -10.97 -17.32
N THR A 226 1.51 -10.86 -17.46
CA THR A 226 0.82 -9.59 -17.71
C THR A 226 1.01 -8.63 -16.53
N GLY A 227 1.00 -9.15 -15.30
CA GLY A 227 1.27 -8.40 -14.09
C GLY A 227 2.61 -7.68 -14.10
N TRP A 228 3.68 -8.34 -14.55
CA TRP A 228 4.99 -7.72 -14.76
C TRP A 228 4.96 -6.61 -15.82
N VAL A 229 4.25 -6.85 -16.93
CA VAL A 229 4.10 -5.84 -17.99
C VAL A 229 3.34 -4.62 -17.48
N VAL A 230 2.24 -4.83 -16.76
CA VAL A 230 1.42 -3.75 -16.21
C VAL A 230 2.15 -2.99 -15.11
N LEU A 231 2.92 -3.66 -14.28
CA LEU A 231 3.83 -3.01 -13.33
C LEU A 231 4.79 -2.06 -14.01
N LEU A 232 5.44 -2.55 -15.07
CA LEU A 232 6.40 -1.75 -15.82
C LEU A 232 5.71 -0.59 -16.55
N LEU A 233 4.53 -0.83 -17.14
CA LEU A 233 3.72 0.22 -17.78
C LEU A 233 3.19 1.25 -16.79
N LEU A 234 2.82 0.87 -15.57
CA LEU A 234 2.43 1.80 -14.50
C LEU A 234 3.60 2.69 -14.11
N LEU A 235 4.75 2.08 -13.79
CA LEU A 235 5.97 2.81 -13.45
C LEU A 235 6.38 3.77 -14.57
N VAL A 236 6.51 3.28 -15.80
CA VAL A 236 6.88 4.11 -16.95
C VAL A 236 5.81 5.16 -17.23
N GLY A 237 4.53 4.79 -17.13
CA GLY A 237 3.41 5.69 -17.33
C GLY A 237 3.45 6.86 -16.35
N PHE A 238 3.68 6.61 -15.05
CA PHE A 238 3.78 7.67 -14.06
C PHE A 238 4.95 8.63 -14.32
N PHE A 239 6.10 8.15 -14.79
CA PHE A 239 7.24 9.01 -15.11
C PHE A 239 7.12 9.75 -16.45
N VAL A 240 6.41 9.19 -17.44
CA VAL A 240 6.38 9.71 -18.82
C VAL A 240 5.10 10.50 -19.12
N LEU A 241 3.95 10.05 -18.62
CA LEU A 241 2.63 10.57 -19.00
C LEU A 241 2.13 11.67 -18.05
N GLU A 242 2.56 11.67 -16.79
CA GLU A 242 2.21 12.72 -15.83
C GLU A 242 2.77 14.11 -16.24
N PRO A 243 4.03 14.25 -16.72
CA PRO A 243 4.54 15.52 -17.27
C PRO A 243 3.79 16.01 -18.51
N LEU A 244 3.02 15.14 -19.17
CA LEU A 244 2.19 15.47 -20.35
C LEU A 244 0.76 15.88 -19.95
N GLY A 245 0.47 16.00 -18.65
CA GLY A 245 -0.84 16.38 -18.13
C GLY A 245 -1.88 15.25 -18.15
N ILE A 246 -1.45 14.01 -18.38
CA ILE A 246 -2.35 12.85 -18.32
C ILE A 246 -2.54 12.46 -16.86
N PRO A 247 -3.78 12.41 -16.36
CA PRO A 247 -4.04 12.10 -14.96
C PRO A 247 -3.59 10.67 -14.62
N VAL A 248 -3.03 10.51 -13.43
CA VAL A 248 -2.56 9.23 -12.85
C VAL A 248 -3.63 8.13 -12.97
N SER A 249 -4.90 8.52 -12.82
CA SER A 249 -6.06 7.63 -12.97
C SER A 249 -6.20 6.99 -14.36
N ALA A 250 -5.87 7.70 -15.45
CA ALA A 250 -5.97 7.18 -16.81
C ALA A 250 -4.91 6.10 -17.07
N ILE A 251 -3.69 6.30 -16.56
CA ILE A 251 -2.58 5.35 -16.68
C ILE A 251 -2.92 4.06 -15.95
N ALA A 252 -3.41 4.18 -14.71
CA ALA A 252 -3.78 3.04 -13.90
C ALA A 252 -5.02 2.31 -14.43
N ALA A 253 -5.95 3.01 -15.10
CA ALA A 253 -7.10 2.39 -15.77
C ALA A 253 -6.68 1.54 -16.99
N VAL A 254 -5.69 1.97 -17.78
CA VAL A 254 -5.17 1.19 -18.91
C VAL A 254 -4.48 -0.08 -18.42
N GLY A 255 -3.63 0.02 -17.39
CA GLY A 255 -2.99 -1.15 -16.80
C GLY A 255 -4.00 -2.17 -16.27
N ARG A 256 -5.06 -1.70 -15.62
CA ARG A 256 -6.16 -2.55 -15.16
C ARG A 256 -6.87 -3.27 -16.32
N ALA A 257 -7.17 -2.56 -17.41
CA ALA A 257 -7.91 -3.12 -18.54
C ALA A 257 -7.14 -4.24 -19.27
N ASP A 258 -5.81 -4.14 -19.37
CA ASP A 258 -4.98 -5.16 -20.01
C ASP A 258 -4.94 -6.47 -19.19
N ILE A 259 -4.89 -6.40 -17.85
CA ILE A 259 -5.00 -7.60 -17.00
C ILE A 259 -6.39 -8.24 -17.14
N ILE A 260 -7.46 -7.44 -17.12
CA ILE A 260 -8.83 -7.95 -17.19
C ILE A 260 -9.12 -8.63 -18.53
N CYS A 261 -8.65 -8.08 -19.66
CA CYS A 261 -8.91 -8.66 -20.98
C CYS A 261 -8.19 -10.00 -21.24
N ARG A 262 -7.22 -10.37 -20.40
CA ARG A 262 -6.40 -11.57 -20.58
C ARG A 262 -6.72 -12.69 -19.59
N ARG A 263 -7.72 -12.47 -18.73
CA ARG A 263 -8.31 -13.46 -17.83
C ARG A 263 -9.45 -14.20 -18.53
#